data_AF-A0A7I7RML0-F1
#
_entry.id   AF-A0A7I7RML0-F1
#
_cell.length_a   1.000
_cell.length_b   1.000
_cell.length_c   1.000
_cell.angle_alpha   90.00
_cell.angle_beta   90.00
_cell.angle_gamma   90.00
#
_symmetry.space_group_name_H-M   'P 1'
#
loop_
_entity.id
_entity.type
_entity.pdbx_description
1 polymer ?
#
loop_
_entity_poly.entity_id
_entity_poly.type
_entity_poly.pdbx_seq_one_letter_code
_entity_poly.pdbx_strand_id
1 'polypeptide(L)'
;MSAQFEAIAQAVIHDWPDYGWSGRLEAAIKQLYLSELTYPATWSSDRCEEFAESHAGDDALLLTSSLDDLIDTVTDCYVRDHGVLPHRDDSALLLTAARRDVLDELELRFAADLPAEIAALTAHGVGRANGSLTACGPAQRRQSSTLRLSRS
;
A
#
# COMPACT_ATOMS: atom_id res chain seq x y z
N MET A 1 6.34 15.83 8.77
CA MET A 1 5.18 15.16 9.35
C MET A 1 3.90 15.91 9.03
N SER A 2 2.96 15.24 8.36
CA SER A 2 1.67 15.83 8.01
C SER A 2 0.67 15.72 9.16
N ALA A 3 -0.33 16.59 9.17
CA ALA A 3 -1.34 16.60 10.22
C ALA A 3 -2.20 15.32 10.19
N GLN A 4 -2.40 14.73 9.02
CA GLN A 4 -3.16 13.49 8.87
C GLN A 4 -2.37 12.28 9.36
N PHE A 5 -1.08 12.20 9.03
CA PHE A 5 -0.22 11.15 9.56
C PHE A 5 -0.17 11.21 11.10
N GLU A 6 -0.01 12.40 11.66
CA GLU A 6 0.03 12.56 13.12
C GLU A 6 -1.31 12.17 13.79
N ALA A 7 -2.44 12.41 13.12
CA ALA A 7 -3.73 11.94 13.63
C ALA A 7 -3.83 10.40 13.66
N ILE A 8 -3.27 9.71 12.66
CA ILE A 8 -3.17 8.24 12.64
C ILE A 8 -2.26 7.77 13.77
N ALA A 9 -1.07 8.38 13.91
CA ALA A 9 -0.11 8.04 14.94
C ALA A 9 -0.72 8.17 16.34
N GLN A 10 -1.40 9.29 16.60
CA GLN A 10 -2.07 9.55 17.87
C GLN A 10 -3.18 8.52 18.14
N ALA A 11 -3.99 8.17 17.14
CA ALA A 11 -5.04 7.15 17.28
C ALA A 11 -4.44 5.76 17.58
N VAL A 12 -3.35 5.37 16.91
CA VAL A 12 -2.64 4.11 17.18
C VAL A 12 -2.04 4.10 18.58
N ILE A 13 -1.43 5.20 19.04
CA ILE A 13 -0.81 5.25 20.37
C ILE A 13 -1.86 5.12 21.47
N HIS A 14 -3.03 5.75 21.32
CA HIS A 14 -4.03 5.83 22.38
C HIS A 14 -5.12 4.76 22.33
N ASP A 15 -5.55 4.35 21.14
CA ASP A 15 -6.77 3.54 20.94
C ASP A 15 -6.46 2.12 20.46
N TRP A 16 -5.21 1.67 20.50
CA TRP A 16 -4.86 0.26 20.21
C TRP A 16 -5.35 -0.68 21.33
N PRO A 17 -5.94 -1.85 21.01
CA PRO A 17 -6.11 -2.47 19.69
C PRO A 17 -7.39 -2.10 18.92
N ASP A 18 -8.34 -1.41 19.57
CA ASP A 18 -9.67 -1.11 19.01
C ASP A 18 -9.60 -0.32 17.70
N TYR A 19 -8.59 0.52 17.52
CA TYR A 19 -8.37 1.26 16.27
C TYR A 19 -8.01 0.33 15.10
N GLY A 20 -7.12 -0.64 15.31
CA GLY A 20 -6.68 -1.58 14.27
C GLY A 20 -7.80 -2.50 13.79
N TRP A 21 -8.58 -3.07 14.72
CA TRP A 21 -9.64 -4.03 14.37
C TRP A 21 -10.92 -3.39 13.81
N SER A 22 -11.03 -2.07 13.86
CA SER A 22 -12.22 -1.35 13.40
C SER A 22 -12.27 -1.08 11.90
N GLY A 23 -11.22 -1.44 11.14
CA GLY A 23 -11.05 -1.06 9.72
C GLY A 23 -10.78 0.44 9.51
N ARG A 24 -10.78 1.25 10.57
CA ARG A 24 -10.48 2.69 10.50
C ARG A 24 -9.03 2.97 10.15
N LEU A 25 -8.11 2.08 10.54
CA LEU A 25 -6.68 2.24 10.24
C LEU A 25 -6.43 2.22 8.72
N GLU A 26 -6.90 1.17 8.03
CA GLU A 26 -6.78 1.05 6.58
C GLU A 26 -7.44 2.23 5.85
N ALA A 27 -8.66 2.60 6.26
CA ALA A 27 -9.36 3.74 5.66
C ALA A 27 -8.58 5.06 5.86
N ALA A 28 -7.97 5.27 7.02
CA ALA A 28 -7.18 6.47 7.31
C ALA A 28 -5.88 6.51 6.49
N ILE A 29 -5.19 5.37 6.34
CA ILE A 29 -4.00 5.24 5.49
C ILE A 29 -4.36 5.47 4.01
N LYS A 30 -5.46 4.89 3.52
CA LYS A 30 -5.96 5.14 2.14
C LYS A 30 -6.21 6.64 1.92
N GLN A 31 -6.85 7.31 2.88
CA GLN A 31 -7.10 8.74 2.78
C GLN A 31 -5.81 9.58 2.81
N LEU A 32 -4.82 9.19 3.64
CA LEU A 32 -3.51 9.84 3.66
C LEU A 32 -2.85 9.73 2.27
N TYR A 33 -2.88 8.55 1.67
CA TYR A 33 -2.24 8.31 0.37
C TYR A 33 -2.91 9.12 -0.74
N LEU A 34 -4.24 9.13 -0.80
CA LEU A 34 -4.98 9.88 -1.81
C LEU A 34 -4.81 11.40 -1.70
N SER A 35 -4.62 11.92 -0.49
CA SER A 35 -4.58 13.36 -0.24
C SER A 35 -3.18 13.95 -0.28
N GLU A 36 -2.16 13.18 0.10
CA GLU A 36 -0.81 13.71 0.30
C GLU A 36 0.25 13.13 -0.65
N LEU A 37 0.02 11.97 -1.29
CA LEU A 37 0.93 11.50 -2.33
C LEU A 37 0.74 12.32 -3.61
N THR A 38 1.86 12.59 -4.28
CA THR A 38 1.85 13.24 -5.59
C THR A 38 1.71 12.20 -6.69
N TYR A 39 0.51 12.10 -7.26
CA TYR A 39 0.25 11.22 -8.39
C TYR A 39 0.57 11.91 -9.73
N PRO A 40 0.99 11.15 -10.76
CA PRO A 40 1.22 11.68 -12.09
C PRO A 40 -0.11 12.05 -12.76
N ALA A 41 -0.12 13.17 -13.48
CA ALA A 41 -1.31 13.63 -14.22
C ALA A 41 -1.78 12.65 -15.33
N THR A 42 -0.95 11.66 -15.69
CA THR A 42 -1.30 10.61 -16.65
C THR A 42 -2.10 9.46 -16.03
N TRP A 43 -2.20 9.39 -14.70
CA TRP A 43 -2.99 8.38 -14.01
C TRP A 43 -4.44 8.84 -13.91
N SER A 44 -5.38 7.91 -14.16
CA SER A 44 -6.80 8.15 -13.90
C SER A 44 -7.08 8.14 -12.39
N SER A 45 -8.20 8.74 -11.99
CA SER A 45 -8.67 8.68 -10.59
C SER A 45 -8.78 7.23 -10.10
N ASP A 46 -9.37 6.35 -10.91
CA ASP A 46 -9.52 4.93 -10.56
C ASP A 46 -8.17 4.25 -10.31
N ARG A 47 -7.13 4.61 -11.08
CA ARG A 47 -5.79 4.05 -10.90
C ARG A 47 -5.13 4.56 -9.62
N CYS A 48 -5.31 5.84 -9.30
CA CYS A 48 -4.82 6.41 -8.04
C CYS A 48 -5.53 5.75 -6.86
N GLU A 49 -6.85 5.50 -6.98
CA GLU A 49 -7.64 4.83 -5.95
C GLU A 49 -7.24 3.37 -5.75
N GLU A 50 -7.07 2.61 -6.83
CA GLU A 50 -6.59 1.22 -6.77
C GLU A 50 -5.20 1.12 -6.12
N PHE A 51 -4.29 2.02 -6.48
CA PHE A 51 -2.95 2.10 -5.90
C PHE A 51 -3.02 2.40 -4.39
N ALA A 52 -3.79 3.42 -4.00
CA ALA A 52 -3.94 3.80 -2.60
C ALA A 52 -4.60 2.70 -1.77
N GLU A 53 -5.62 2.03 -2.32
CA GLU A 53 -6.33 0.94 -1.63
C GLU A 53 -5.46 -0.29 -1.41
N SER A 54 -4.75 -0.74 -2.47
CA SER A 54 -3.86 -1.91 -2.34
C SER A 54 -2.79 -1.68 -1.29
N HIS A 55 -2.09 -0.54 -1.34
CA HIS A 55 -1.01 -0.28 -0.38
C HIS A 55 -1.51 0.06 1.01
N ALA A 56 -2.66 0.74 1.15
CA ALA A 56 -3.23 0.97 2.47
C ALA A 56 -3.63 -0.33 3.16
N GLY A 57 -4.16 -1.31 2.42
CA GLY A 57 -4.48 -2.64 2.94
C GLY A 57 -3.23 -3.39 3.41
N ASP A 58 -2.20 -3.45 2.57
CA ASP A 58 -0.93 -4.10 2.90
C ASP A 58 -0.26 -3.45 4.14
N ASP A 59 -0.24 -2.12 4.18
CA ASP A 59 0.41 -1.36 5.26
C ASP A 59 -0.39 -1.44 6.56
N ALA A 60 -1.72 -1.41 6.49
CA ALA A 60 -2.57 -1.62 7.67
C ALA A 60 -2.40 -3.03 8.25
N LEU A 61 -2.28 -4.05 7.40
CA LEU A 61 -2.04 -5.43 7.81
C LEU A 61 -0.67 -5.57 8.49
N LEU A 62 0.38 -5.03 7.87
CA LEU A 62 1.73 -5.06 8.42
C LEU A 62 1.80 -4.33 9.76
N LEU A 63 1.25 -3.11 9.82
CA LEU A 63 1.19 -2.31 11.04
C LEU A 63 0.43 -3.04 12.15
N THR A 64 -0.70 -3.67 11.83
CA THR A 64 -1.49 -4.44 12.80
C THR A 64 -0.69 -5.61 13.36
N SER A 65 -0.04 -6.39 12.49
CA SER A 65 0.81 -7.51 12.93
C SER A 65 1.96 -7.03 13.83
N SER A 66 2.67 -5.97 13.43
CA SER A 66 3.78 -5.43 14.21
C SER A 66 3.34 -4.88 15.56
N LEU A 67 2.17 -4.24 15.63
CA LEU A 67 1.64 -3.69 16.87
C LEU A 67 1.08 -4.76 17.81
N ASP A 68 0.49 -5.83 17.28
CA ASP A 68 0.00 -6.97 18.08
C ASP A 68 1.16 -7.73 18.73
N ASP A 69 2.26 -7.94 18.00
CA ASP A 69 3.45 -8.62 18.51
C ASP A 69 4.34 -7.72 19.40
N LEU A 70 4.02 -6.42 19.49
CA LEU A 70 4.89 -5.42 20.09
C LEU A 70 5.08 -5.60 21.60
N ILE A 71 4.02 -5.99 22.31
CA ILE A 71 4.08 -6.16 23.77
C ILE A 71 5.07 -7.27 24.14
N ASP A 72 4.97 -8.40 23.45
CA ASP A 72 5.84 -9.55 23.67
C ASP A 72 7.28 -9.21 23.25
N THR A 73 7.45 -8.58 22.09
CA THR A 73 8.77 -8.17 21.57
C THR A 73 9.50 -7.21 22.51
N VAL A 74 8.83 -6.15 22.97
CA VAL A 74 9.43 -5.16 23.87
C VAL A 74 9.75 -5.77 25.23
N THR A 75 8.87 -6.61 25.75
CA THR A 75 9.07 -7.28 27.05
C THR A 75 10.25 -8.26 26.99
N ASP A 76 10.32 -9.08 25.94
CA ASP A 76 11.39 -10.05 25.75
C ASP A 76 12.75 -9.38 25.55
N CYS A 77 12.81 -8.30 24.78
CA CYS A 77 14.01 -7.50 24.62
C CYS A 77 14.46 -6.90 25.95
N TYR A 78 13.55 -6.32 26.72
CA TYR A 78 13.88 -5.75 28.03
C TYR A 78 14.41 -6.82 29.01
N VAL A 79 13.74 -7.96 29.10
CA VAL A 79 14.18 -9.08 29.97
C VAL A 79 15.53 -9.61 29.54
N ARG A 80 15.80 -9.68 28.23
CA ARG A 80 17.11 -10.09 27.70
C ARG A 80 18.22 -9.14 28.12
N ASP A 81 17.95 -7.83 28.05
CA ASP A 81 18.97 -6.79 28.30
C ASP A 81 19.19 -6.53 29.79
N HIS A 82 18.15 -6.71 30.62
CA HIS A 82 18.18 -6.32 32.03
C HIS A 82 18.01 -7.49 33.02
N GLY A 83 17.62 -8.68 32.56
CA GLY A 83 17.42 -9.88 33.37
C GLY A 83 16.19 -9.84 34.29
N VAL A 84 15.36 -8.81 34.18
CA VAL A 84 14.16 -8.59 35.00
C VAL A 84 13.03 -8.03 34.14
N LEU A 85 11.78 -8.17 34.61
CA LEU A 85 10.64 -7.53 33.97
C LEU A 85 10.67 -6.01 34.18
N PRO A 86 10.21 -5.21 33.20
CA PRO A 86 10.10 -3.77 33.36
C PRO A 86 9.06 -3.43 34.43
N HIS A 87 9.28 -2.33 35.18
CA HIS A 87 8.25 -1.76 36.04
C HIS A 87 7.10 -1.23 35.17
N ARG A 88 5.87 -1.24 35.68
CA ARG A 88 4.66 -0.90 34.92
C ARG A 88 4.76 0.43 34.16
N ASP A 89 5.26 1.47 34.82
CA ASP A 89 5.37 2.80 34.22
C ASP A 89 6.44 2.84 33.12
N ASP A 90 7.54 2.11 33.32
CA ASP A 90 8.59 1.95 32.31
C ASP A 90 8.06 1.14 31.12
N SER A 91 7.26 0.09 31.37
CA SER A 91 6.59 -0.68 30.31
C SER A 91 5.71 0.21 29.44
N ALA A 92 4.95 1.12 30.04
CA ALA A 92 4.10 2.05 29.29
C ALA A 92 4.93 2.97 28.39
N LEU A 93 6.04 3.52 28.91
CA LEU A 93 6.95 4.36 28.12
C LEU A 93 7.62 3.59 26.99
N LEU A 94 8.10 2.37 27.26
CA LEU A 94 8.71 1.50 26.26
C LEU A 94 7.72 1.15 25.14
N LEU A 95 6.47 0.84 25.49
CA LEU A 95 5.43 0.55 24.50
C LEU A 95 5.07 1.79 23.67
N THR A 96 4.96 2.97 24.28
CA THR A 96 4.71 4.20 23.53
C THR A 96 5.85 4.49 22.55
N ALA A 97 7.10 4.34 22.98
CA ALA A 97 8.26 4.51 22.11
C ALA A 97 8.27 3.49 20.96
N ALA A 98 8.08 2.21 21.27
CA ALA A 98 8.08 1.15 20.27
C ALA A 98 6.93 1.29 19.25
N ARG A 99 5.74 1.75 19.69
CA ARG A 99 4.63 2.06 18.76
C ARG A 99 5.03 3.20 17.83
N ARG A 100 5.76 4.19 18.33
CA ARG A 100 6.25 5.30 17.53
C ARG A 100 7.29 4.83 16.52
N ASP A 101 8.20 3.96 16.89
CA ASP A 101 9.20 3.41 15.96
C ASP A 101 8.53 2.68 14.79
N VAL A 102 7.51 1.85 15.05
CA VAL A 102 6.73 1.17 14.00
C VAL A 102 6.01 2.18 13.10
N LEU A 103 5.49 3.28 13.67
CA LEU A 103 4.86 4.34 12.87
C LEU A 103 5.89 5.11 12.04
N ASP A 104 7.10 5.35 12.55
CA ASP A 104 8.16 6.02 11.80
C ASP A 104 8.59 5.20 10.57
N GLU A 105 8.49 3.86 10.61
CA GLU A 105 8.65 3.02 9.41
C GLU A 105 7.55 3.26 8.36
N LEU A 106 6.30 3.43 8.79
CA LEU A 106 5.20 3.82 7.89
C LEU A 106 5.43 5.22 7.31
N GLU A 107 5.91 6.18 8.11
CA GLU A 107 6.25 7.54 7.63
C GLU A 107 7.35 7.47 6.57
N LEU A 108 8.38 6.66 6.78
CA LEU A 108 9.47 6.47 5.81
C LEU A 108 8.95 5.91 4.49
N ARG A 109 8.11 4.88 4.55
CA ARG A 109 7.49 4.27 3.37
C ARG A 109 6.63 5.27 2.61
N PHE A 110 5.82 6.04 3.32
CA PHE A 110 5.01 7.11 2.73
C PHE A 110 5.87 8.22 2.09
N ALA A 111 6.95 8.64 2.74
CA ALA A 111 7.77 9.75 2.30
C ALA A 111 8.76 9.41 1.17
N ALA A 112 9.24 8.17 1.11
CA ALA A 112 10.31 7.75 0.21
C ALA A 112 9.90 6.65 -0.76
N ASP A 113 9.31 5.56 -0.26
CA ASP A 113 9.11 4.34 -1.06
C ASP A 113 7.93 4.47 -2.03
N LEU A 114 6.77 4.93 -1.55
CA LEU A 114 5.58 5.07 -2.39
C LEU A 114 5.80 6.09 -3.53
N PRO A 115 6.44 7.26 -3.31
CA PRO A 115 6.79 8.15 -4.42
C PRO A 115 7.73 7.51 -5.45
N ALA A 116 8.71 6.70 -5.00
CA ALA A 116 9.62 6.00 -5.91
C ALA A 116 8.89 4.93 -6.74
N GLU A 117 7.97 4.18 -6.12
CA GLU A 117 7.15 3.19 -6.80
C GLU A 117 6.22 3.82 -7.85
N ILE A 118 5.54 4.93 -7.49
CA ILE A 118 4.72 5.71 -8.43
C ILE A 118 5.56 6.16 -9.64
N ALA A 119 6.77 6.67 -9.40
CA ALA A 119 7.67 7.10 -10.46
C ALA A 119 8.08 5.93 -11.38
N ALA A 120 8.41 4.77 -10.80
CA ALA A 120 8.76 3.57 -11.56
C ALA A 120 7.59 3.06 -12.41
N LEU A 121 6.40 2.91 -11.82
CA LEU A 121 5.18 2.49 -12.53
C LEU A 121 4.80 3.45 -13.67
N THR A 122 5.13 4.73 -13.53
CA THR A 122 4.91 5.74 -14.57
C THR A 122 5.91 5.61 -15.70
N ALA A 123 7.20 5.45 -15.41
CA ALA A 123 8.23 5.25 -16.41
C ALA A 123 7.96 3.99 -17.26
N HIS A 124 7.52 2.90 -16.62
CA HIS A 124 7.17 1.66 -17.32
C HIS A 124 5.86 1.76 -18.13
N GLY A 125 4.91 2.60 -17.72
CA GLY A 125 3.70 2.89 -18.49
C GLY A 125 3.97 3.71 -19.77
N VAL A 126 4.92 4.67 -19.70
CA VAL A 126 5.30 5.51 -20.84
C VAL A 126 6.04 4.71 -21.93
N GLY A 127 6.77 3.66 -21.56
CA GLY A 127 7.42 2.73 -22.52
C GLY A 127 6.44 1.88 -23.32
N ARG A 128 5.17 1.79 -22.91
CA ARG A 128 4.09 1.07 -23.60
C ARG A 128 3.17 2.02 -24.35
N ALA A 129 3.71 3.09 -24.92
CA ALA A 129 2.94 4.02 -25.74
C ALA A 129 2.30 3.29 -26.94
N ASN A 130 0.98 3.19 -26.89
CA ASN A 130 0.05 3.31 -28.02
C ASN A 130 0.48 2.69 -29.36
N GLY A 131 0.60 1.36 -29.37
CA GLY A 131 0.34 0.59 -30.59
C GLY A 131 -1.14 0.73 -30.97
N SER A 132 -1.46 1.84 -31.63
CA SER A 132 -2.73 2.15 -32.27
C SER A 132 -3.18 0.97 -33.15
N LEU A 133 -4.02 0.09 -32.63
CA LEU A 133 -4.81 -0.84 -33.45
C LEU A 133 -6.00 -0.07 -34.03
N THR A 134 -5.70 0.89 -34.91
CA THR A 134 -6.69 1.41 -35.84
C THR A 134 -7.09 0.29 -36.78
N ALA A 135 -8.26 -0.28 -36.48
CA ALA A 135 -9.31 -0.62 -37.43
C ALA A 135 -8.86 -0.98 -38.86
N CYS A 136 -8.83 -2.28 -39.16
CA CYS A 136 -9.22 -2.78 -40.47
C CYS A 136 -10.59 -3.46 -40.33
N GLY A 137 -11.66 -2.73 -40.58
CA GLY A 137 -12.93 -3.33 -41.04
C GLY A 137 -13.06 -3.21 -42.55
N PRO A 138 -14.07 -3.80 -43.22
CA PRO A 138 -14.96 -4.87 -42.81
C PRO A 138 -14.92 -6.10 -43.76
N ALA A 139 -15.74 -7.09 -43.44
CA ALA A 139 -15.90 -8.39 -44.09
C ALA A 139 -15.99 -8.40 -45.62
N GLN A 140 -15.37 -9.40 -46.25
CA GLN A 140 -15.87 -9.98 -47.49
C GLN A 140 -15.93 -11.51 -47.41
N ARG A 141 -17.05 -11.98 -46.86
CA ARG A 141 -17.58 -13.33 -47.01
C ARG A 141 -18.09 -13.51 -48.44
N ARG A 142 -17.39 -14.26 -49.31
CA ARG A 142 -17.92 -15.05 -50.46
C ARG A 142 -16.77 -15.92 -50.99
N GLN A 143 -16.92 -17.13 -51.49
CA GLN A 143 -17.98 -18.12 -51.61
C GLN A 143 -17.26 -19.40 -52.02
N SER A 144 -17.75 -20.54 -51.54
CA SER A 144 -17.34 -21.87 -51.96
C SER A 144 -17.34 -22.00 -53.48
N SER A 145 -16.20 -22.37 -54.06
CA SER A 145 -16.12 -22.85 -55.45
C SER A 145 -15.76 -24.32 -55.45
N THR A 146 -16.79 -25.11 -55.69
CA THR A 146 -16.83 -26.51 -56.04
C THR A 146 -15.94 -26.81 -57.26
N LEU A 147 -15.28 -27.97 -57.20
CA LEU A 147 -14.94 -28.90 -58.29
C LEU A 147 -14.58 -28.34 -59.68
N ARG A 148 -13.37 -28.66 -60.16
CA ARG A 148 -13.19 -29.26 -61.50
C ARG A 148 -11.84 -29.97 -61.65
N LEU A 149 -11.93 -31.18 -62.20
CA LEU A 149 -10.85 -32.04 -62.69
C LEU A 149 -10.00 -31.36 -63.79
N SER A 150 -8.70 -31.68 -63.83
CA SER A 150 -7.89 -31.93 -65.05
C SER A 150 -6.55 -32.53 -64.59
N ARG A 151 -6.29 -33.84 -64.74
CA ARG A 151 -5.69 -34.55 -65.88
C ARG A 151 -4.35 -33.96 -66.37
N SER A 152 -3.27 -34.70 -66.14
CA SER A 152 -2.30 -35.19 -67.14
C SER A 152 -1.63 -36.44 -66.60
#